data_AF-A0A9P3F5Z1-F1
#
_entry.id   AF-A0A9P3F5Z1-F1
#
_cell.length_a   1.000
_cell.length_b   1.000
_cell.length_c   1.000
_cell.angle_alpha   90.00
_cell.angle_beta   90.00
_cell.angle_gamma   90.00
#
_symmetry.space_group_name_H-M   'P 1'
#
loop_
_entity.id
_entity.type
_entity.pdbx_description
1 polymer ?
#
loop_
_entity_poly.entity_id
_entity_poly.type
_entity_poly.pdbx_seq_one_letter_code
_entity_poly.pdbx_strand_id
1 'polypeptide(L)'
;MGSITASPVAPDLELADFIDFEIDQSIPQDALTRVLSRPPFRIVEGVFNIRDLGHIGHPGIQPGLVYRSGLLANLTEVGKSQLVSELSLGAVFDLRVTGKGTPPPVNLSDFTANDGNDAHGPERAPGAAGFKQFAAIKASYMMAFLEAVQVKYGGMETFVVDVIGMSKADVEAVRAVLRGESLSGDL
;
A
#
# COMPACT_ATOMS: atom_id res chain seq x y z
N MET A 1 -37.36 -28.74 -18.02
CA MET A 1 -37.29 -27.52 -17.20
C MET A 1 -36.25 -27.74 -16.13
N GLY A 2 -35.03 -27.24 -16.34
CA GLY A 2 -33.96 -27.33 -15.34
C GLY A 2 -34.17 -26.28 -14.26
N SER A 3 -34.28 -26.72 -13.01
CA SER A 3 -34.38 -25.85 -11.84
C SER A 3 -33.10 -25.02 -11.73
N ILE A 4 -33.23 -23.69 -11.83
CA ILE A 4 -32.18 -22.76 -11.42
C ILE A 4 -32.27 -22.72 -9.89
N THR A 5 -31.54 -23.59 -9.22
CA THR A 5 -31.27 -23.41 -7.79
C THR A 5 -30.39 -22.17 -7.67
N ALA A 6 -30.98 -21.07 -7.19
CA ALA A 6 -30.23 -19.90 -6.78
C ALA A 6 -29.12 -20.36 -5.82
N SER A 7 -27.86 -20.05 -6.15
CA SER A 7 -26.76 -20.23 -5.21
C SER A 7 -27.15 -19.57 -3.88
N PRO A 8 -26.87 -20.21 -2.73
CA PRO A 8 -27.13 -19.60 -1.44
C PRO A 8 -26.44 -18.24 -1.42
N VAL A 9 -27.20 -17.19 -1.11
CA VAL A 9 -26.67 -15.85 -0.88
C VAL A 9 -25.50 -16.00 0.07
N ALA A 10 -24.28 -15.67 -0.38
CA ALA A 10 -23.11 -15.84 0.45
C ALA A 10 -23.30 -15.02 1.74
N PRO A 11 -22.82 -15.52 2.89
CA PRO A 11 -22.94 -14.79 4.15
C PRO A 11 -22.44 -13.35 4.01
N ASP A 12 -23.05 -12.43 4.74
CA ASP A 12 -22.63 -11.03 4.79
C ASP A 12 -21.35 -10.91 5.63
N LEU A 13 -20.24 -11.37 5.05
CA LEU A 13 -18.92 -11.36 5.67
C LEU A 13 -18.34 -9.94 5.61
N GLU A 14 -17.85 -9.48 6.75
CA GLU A 14 -17.11 -8.23 6.89
C GLU A 14 -15.61 -8.49 6.90
N LEU A 15 -14.80 -7.41 6.81
CA LEU A 15 -13.34 -7.53 6.74
C LEU A 15 -12.74 -8.34 7.89
N ALA A 16 -13.32 -8.24 9.10
CA ALA A 16 -12.86 -8.97 10.27
C ALA A 16 -13.02 -10.50 10.09
N ASP A 17 -14.08 -10.94 9.42
CA ASP A 17 -14.36 -12.37 9.23
C ASP A 17 -13.35 -13.01 8.27
N PHE A 18 -12.77 -12.26 7.34
CA PHE A 18 -11.74 -12.75 6.42
C PHE A 18 -10.41 -13.05 7.09
N ILE A 19 -10.15 -12.49 8.28
CA ILE A 19 -8.89 -12.71 9.00
C ILE A 19 -8.81 -14.16 9.49
N ASP A 20 -9.94 -14.80 9.76
CA ASP A 20 -10.02 -16.16 10.29
C ASP A 20 -10.06 -17.24 9.20
N PHE A 21 -10.08 -16.86 7.91
CA PHE A 21 -9.96 -17.81 6.82
C PHE A 21 -8.54 -18.39 6.77
N GLU A 22 -8.44 -19.72 6.72
CA GLU A 22 -7.17 -20.36 6.42
C GLU A 22 -6.73 -19.98 5.00
N ILE A 23 -5.42 -19.87 4.78
CA ILE A 23 -4.86 -19.37 3.53
C ILE A 23 -5.20 -20.24 2.30
N ASP A 24 -5.56 -21.50 2.51
CA ASP A 24 -5.96 -22.46 1.48
C ASP A 24 -7.49 -22.53 1.29
N GLN A 25 -8.27 -21.84 2.12
CA GLN A 25 -9.72 -21.73 1.95
C GLN A 25 -10.05 -20.65 0.92
N SER A 26 -10.93 -20.98 -0.03
CA SER A 26 -11.42 -20.01 -1.00
C SER A 26 -12.34 -19.00 -0.32
N ILE A 27 -12.03 -17.71 -0.47
CA ILE A 27 -12.90 -16.62 -0.01
C ILE A 27 -14.06 -16.48 -1.00
N PRO A 28 -15.33 -16.39 -0.54
CA PRO A 28 -16.46 -16.12 -1.42
C PRO A 28 -16.26 -14.83 -2.22
N GLN A 29 -16.29 -14.94 -3.55
CA GLN A 29 -15.89 -13.85 -4.45
C GLN A 29 -16.76 -12.60 -4.31
N ASP A 30 -18.06 -12.78 -4.08
CA ASP A 30 -19.02 -11.71 -3.89
C ASP A 30 -18.77 -10.94 -2.59
N ALA A 31 -18.49 -11.66 -1.49
CA ALA A 31 -18.10 -11.06 -0.21
C ALA A 31 -16.77 -10.31 -0.36
N LEU A 32 -15.78 -10.91 -1.02
CA LEU A 32 -14.48 -10.29 -1.27
C LEU A 32 -14.64 -9.00 -2.07
N THR A 33 -15.42 -9.01 -3.17
CA THR A 33 -15.67 -7.82 -3.98
C THR A 33 -16.38 -6.73 -3.17
N ARG A 34 -17.38 -7.08 -2.34
CA ARG A 34 -18.05 -6.11 -1.47
C ARG A 34 -17.06 -5.42 -0.52
N VAL A 35 -16.25 -6.19 0.20
CA VAL A 35 -15.26 -5.66 1.15
C VAL A 35 -14.21 -4.80 0.44
N LEU A 36 -13.66 -5.27 -0.68
CA LEU A 36 -12.65 -4.53 -1.45
C LEU A 36 -13.21 -3.28 -2.15
N SER A 37 -14.53 -3.12 -2.26
CA SER A 37 -15.16 -1.91 -2.81
C SER A 37 -15.33 -0.77 -1.79
N ARG A 38 -15.02 -1.03 -0.50
CA ARG A 38 -15.19 -0.09 0.61
C ARG A 38 -13.84 0.37 1.15
N PRO A 39 -13.76 1.51 1.88
CA PRO A 39 -12.54 1.89 2.57
C PRO A 39 -12.04 0.78 3.52
N PRO A 40 -10.71 0.64 3.71
CA PRO A 40 -9.65 1.49 3.18
C PRO A 40 -9.23 1.16 1.74
N PHE A 41 -9.84 0.17 1.08
CA PHE A 41 -9.41 -0.30 -0.23
C PHE A 41 -9.81 0.69 -1.34
N ARG A 42 -8.94 0.84 -2.33
CA ARG A 42 -9.25 1.53 -3.58
C ARG A 42 -9.02 0.57 -4.75
N ILE A 43 -9.67 0.83 -5.88
CA ILE A 43 -9.48 0.05 -7.10
C ILE A 43 -8.83 0.99 -8.10
N VAL A 44 -7.60 0.66 -8.50
CA VAL A 44 -6.85 1.36 -9.55
C VAL A 44 -6.35 0.33 -10.54
N GLU A 45 -6.65 0.52 -11.82
CA GLU A 45 -6.29 -0.45 -12.84
C GLU A 45 -4.76 -0.60 -12.97
N GLY A 46 -4.30 -1.86 -13.03
CA GLY A 46 -2.86 -2.16 -13.09
C GLY A 46 -2.11 -2.04 -11.76
N VAL A 47 -2.81 -1.70 -10.67
CA VAL A 47 -2.24 -1.59 -9.32
C VAL A 47 -2.90 -2.59 -8.38
N PHE A 48 -2.11 -3.23 -7.52
CA PHE A 48 -2.64 -4.11 -6.48
C PHE A 48 -2.36 -3.53 -5.09
N ASN A 49 -3.16 -3.95 -4.11
CA ASN A 49 -2.98 -3.61 -2.68
C ASN A 49 -2.96 -2.10 -2.39
N ILE A 50 -3.72 -1.30 -3.15
CA ILE A 50 -3.87 0.12 -2.87
C ILE A 50 -4.84 0.33 -1.70
N ARG A 51 -4.39 1.06 -0.67
CA ARG A 51 -5.20 1.41 0.50
C ARG A 51 -5.00 2.87 0.88
N ASP A 52 -6.09 3.54 1.23
CA ASP A 52 -6.14 4.85 1.85
C ASP A 52 -5.87 4.71 3.35
N LEU A 53 -4.73 5.24 3.80
CA LEU A 53 -4.29 5.09 5.20
C LEU A 53 -5.13 5.93 6.17
N GLY A 54 -5.85 6.95 5.70
CA GLY A 54 -6.72 7.73 6.59
C GLY A 54 -7.94 6.95 7.10
N HIS A 55 -8.27 5.82 6.46
CA HIS A 55 -9.41 4.97 6.84
C HIS A 55 -9.03 3.79 7.76
N ILE A 56 -7.76 3.66 8.16
CA ILE A 56 -7.31 2.56 9.04
C ILE A 56 -7.41 2.91 10.54
N GLY A 57 -8.02 4.05 10.88
CA GLY A 57 -8.30 4.45 12.27
C GLY A 57 -7.18 5.20 12.98
N HIS A 58 -6.14 5.64 12.28
CA HIS A 58 -5.10 6.49 12.89
C HIS A 58 -5.55 7.96 12.92
N PRO A 59 -5.64 8.61 14.09
CA PRO A 59 -6.23 9.96 14.22
C PRO A 59 -5.41 11.07 13.53
N GLY A 60 -4.16 10.80 13.17
CA GLY A 60 -3.25 11.76 12.55
C GLY A 60 -3.06 11.63 11.04
N ILE A 61 -3.93 10.89 10.33
CA ILE A 61 -3.86 10.80 8.86
C ILE A 61 -5.26 11.07 8.30
N GLN A 62 -5.41 12.17 7.55
CA GLN A 62 -6.68 12.49 6.92
C GLN A 62 -6.99 11.49 5.78
N PRO A 63 -8.24 11.02 5.66
CA PRO A 63 -8.70 10.31 4.47
C PRO A 63 -8.34 11.02 3.18
N GLY A 64 -7.83 10.27 2.20
CA GLY A 64 -7.44 10.81 0.90
C GLY A 64 -6.07 11.50 0.86
N LEU A 65 -5.33 11.56 1.97
CA LEU A 65 -4.03 12.22 2.03
C LEU A 65 -2.87 11.28 1.70
N VAL A 66 -2.85 10.09 2.30
CA VAL A 66 -1.75 9.13 2.16
C VAL A 66 -2.30 7.78 1.75
N TYR A 67 -1.72 7.25 0.69
CA TYR A 67 -2.02 5.92 0.19
C TYR A 67 -0.78 5.04 0.27
N ARG A 68 -0.99 3.74 0.40
CA ARG A 68 0.03 2.72 0.13
C ARG A 68 -0.43 1.88 -1.04
N SER A 69 0.50 1.30 -1.80
CA SER A 69 0.20 0.34 -2.86
C SER A 69 1.23 -0.79 -2.90
N GLY A 70 0.95 -1.80 -3.72
CA GLY A 70 1.98 -2.66 -4.30
C GLY A 70 2.75 -1.96 -5.42
N LEU A 71 3.44 -2.76 -6.25
CA LEU A 71 4.20 -2.28 -7.40
C LEU A 71 3.29 -1.57 -8.41
N LEU A 72 3.80 -0.48 -9.00
CA LEU A 72 3.14 0.28 -10.08
C LEU A 72 3.68 -0.11 -11.48
N ALA A 73 4.41 -1.22 -11.59
CA ALA A 73 5.05 -1.65 -12.85
C ALA A 73 4.04 -1.97 -13.97
N ASN A 74 2.81 -2.33 -13.62
CA ASN A 74 1.75 -2.67 -14.58
C ASN A 74 0.68 -1.58 -14.71
N LEU A 75 0.99 -0.35 -14.29
CA LEU A 75 0.04 0.76 -14.30
C LEU A 75 -0.42 1.10 -15.72
N THR A 76 -1.73 1.04 -15.96
CA THR A 76 -2.34 1.38 -17.25
C THR A 76 -2.55 2.89 -17.39
N GLU A 77 -2.87 3.38 -18.59
CA GLU A 77 -3.24 4.80 -18.78
C GLU A 77 -4.52 5.18 -18.02
N VAL A 78 -5.48 4.26 -17.93
CA VAL A 78 -6.68 4.42 -17.09
C VAL A 78 -6.27 4.50 -15.62
N GLY A 79 -5.42 3.58 -15.14
CA GLY A 79 -4.90 3.60 -13.77
C GLY A 79 -4.16 4.89 -13.43
N LYS A 80 -3.33 5.42 -14.34
CA LYS A 80 -2.70 6.74 -14.19
C LYS A 80 -3.73 7.84 -14.01
N SER A 81 -4.76 7.86 -14.86
CA SER A 81 -5.85 8.84 -14.74
C SER A 81 -6.58 8.74 -13.41
N GLN A 82 -6.82 7.53 -12.91
CA GLN A 82 -7.41 7.31 -11.58
C GLN A 82 -6.51 7.86 -10.46
N LEU A 83 -5.20 7.62 -10.51
CA LEU A 83 -4.25 8.15 -9.53
C LEU A 83 -4.19 9.68 -9.53
N VAL A 84 -4.10 10.31 -10.70
CA VAL A 84 -3.96 11.77 -10.84
C VAL A 84 -5.29 12.48 -10.61
N SER A 85 -6.33 12.08 -11.33
CA SER A 85 -7.58 12.85 -11.43
C SER A 85 -8.59 12.47 -10.36
N GLU A 86 -8.72 11.17 -10.07
CA GLU A 86 -9.73 10.71 -9.09
C GLU A 86 -9.19 10.73 -7.66
N LEU A 87 -7.94 10.32 -7.45
CA LEU A 87 -7.30 10.32 -6.14
C LEU A 87 -6.48 11.58 -5.84
N SER A 88 -6.30 12.47 -6.83
CA SER A 88 -5.57 13.73 -6.65
C SER A 88 -4.14 13.54 -6.11
N LEU A 89 -3.45 12.47 -6.50
CA LEU A 89 -2.08 12.22 -6.05
C LEU A 89 -1.10 13.24 -6.65
N GLY A 90 -0.48 14.02 -5.76
CA GLY A 90 0.58 14.97 -6.13
C GLY A 90 2.00 14.40 -6.12
N ALA A 91 2.25 13.29 -5.42
CA ALA A 91 3.58 12.73 -5.27
C ALA A 91 3.56 11.20 -5.08
N VAL A 92 4.61 10.52 -5.58
CA VAL A 92 4.85 9.09 -5.34
C VAL A 92 6.25 8.89 -4.78
N PHE A 93 6.32 8.15 -3.68
CA PHE A 93 7.57 7.75 -3.03
C PHE A 93 7.82 6.27 -3.30
N ASP A 94 8.71 5.96 -4.26
CA ASP A 94 9.14 4.58 -4.50
C ASP A 94 10.26 4.21 -3.54
N LEU A 95 9.95 3.38 -2.54
CA LEU A 95 10.89 2.98 -1.50
C LEU A 95 11.76 1.77 -1.89
N ARG A 96 11.69 1.31 -3.15
CA ARG A 96 12.52 0.21 -3.62
C ARG A 96 13.96 0.68 -3.81
N VAL A 97 14.90 -0.16 -3.38
CA VAL A 97 16.32 0.09 -3.61
C VAL A 97 16.66 -0.26 -5.05
N THR A 98 16.64 0.72 -5.94
CA THR A 98 17.43 0.67 -7.18
C THR A 98 18.87 0.99 -6.79
N GLY A 99 19.87 0.21 -7.19
CA GLY A 99 21.24 0.27 -6.65
C GLY A 99 21.82 1.67 -6.33
N LYS A 100 22.56 1.74 -5.20
CA LYS A 100 23.33 2.88 -4.64
C LYS A 100 22.72 4.28 -4.79
N GLY A 101 21.70 4.56 -3.99
CA GLY A 101 21.26 5.92 -3.66
C GLY A 101 19.83 5.96 -3.15
N THR A 102 19.50 7.00 -2.37
CA THR A 102 18.12 7.31 -1.98
C THR A 102 17.33 7.71 -3.22
N PRO A 103 16.21 7.04 -3.56
CA PRO A 103 15.37 7.50 -4.67
C PRO A 103 14.69 8.81 -4.26
N PRO A 104 14.84 9.91 -5.05
CA PRO A 104 14.09 11.13 -4.80
C PRO A 104 12.58 10.88 -4.99
N PRO A 105 11.69 11.68 -4.36
CA PRO A 105 10.28 11.68 -4.74
C PRO A 105 10.17 11.91 -6.25
N VAL A 106 9.40 11.04 -6.92
CA VAL A 106 9.18 11.10 -8.36
C VAL A 106 7.83 11.77 -8.60
N ASN A 107 7.80 12.81 -9.45
CA ASN A 107 6.52 13.32 -9.93
C ASN A 107 5.81 12.22 -10.69
N LEU A 108 4.49 12.13 -10.53
CA LEU A 108 3.71 11.09 -11.19
C LEU A 108 3.77 11.21 -12.73
N SER A 109 3.98 12.42 -13.25
CA SER A 109 4.27 12.67 -14.67
C SER A 109 5.58 12.05 -15.15
N ASP A 110 6.55 11.92 -14.24
CA ASP A 110 7.90 11.44 -14.51
C ASP A 110 8.03 9.94 -14.18
N PHE A 111 6.97 9.34 -13.63
CA PHE A 111 6.89 7.92 -13.31
C PHE A 111 6.82 7.10 -14.61
N THR A 112 7.98 6.76 -15.15
CA THR A 112 8.08 5.70 -16.16
C THR A 112 7.87 4.37 -15.45
N ALA A 113 6.82 3.63 -15.81
CA ALA A 113 6.62 2.27 -15.33
C ALA A 113 7.93 1.49 -15.50
N ASN A 114 8.46 0.93 -14.40
CA ASN A 114 9.57 -0.01 -14.50
C ASN A 114 9.13 -1.15 -15.41
N ASP A 115 10.01 -1.67 -16.26
CA ASP A 115 9.72 -2.62 -17.35
C ASP A 115 9.17 -4.01 -16.93
N GLY A 116 8.71 -4.14 -15.68
CA GLY A 116 8.01 -5.31 -15.16
C GLY A 116 8.90 -6.54 -15.00
N ASN A 117 10.19 -6.46 -15.35
CA ASN A 117 11.04 -7.64 -15.41
C ASN A 117 11.43 -8.19 -14.01
N ASP A 118 11.24 -7.38 -12.96
CA ASP A 118 11.41 -7.80 -11.55
C ASP A 118 10.22 -8.63 -11.03
N ALA A 119 9.10 -8.69 -11.76
CA ALA A 119 7.83 -9.19 -11.23
C ALA A 119 7.61 -10.70 -11.39
N HIS A 120 8.47 -11.40 -12.13
CA HIS A 120 8.25 -12.80 -12.55
C HIS A 120 9.18 -13.83 -11.88
N GLY A 121 9.66 -13.56 -10.66
CA GLY A 121 10.43 -14.54 -9.90
C GLY A 121 9.57 -15.76 -9.50
N PRO A 122 10.10 -17.01 -9.59
CA PRO A 122 9.39 -18.25 -9.22
C PRO A 122 9.01 -18.32 -7.71
N GLU A 123 9.48 -17.37 -6.90
CA GLU A 123 9.24 -17.28 -5.46
C GLU A 123 7.80 -16.91 -5.07
N ARG A 124 6.99 -16.41 -6.00
CA ARG A 124 5.60 -15.95 -5.77
C ARG A 124 4.54 -17.01 -6.05
N ALA A 125 4.91 -18.18 -6.56
CA ALA A 125 3.96 -19.26 -6.81
C ALA A 125 3.36 -19.79 -5.49
N PRO A 126 2.06 -20.14 -5.43
CA PRO A 126 1.48 -20.83 -4.29
C PRO A 126 2.32 -22.06 -3.93
N GLY A 127 2.84 -22.10 -2.69
CA GLY A 127 3.68 -23.20 -2.20
C GLY A 127 5.20 -22.96 -2.27
N ALA A 128 5.67 -21.93 -2.97
CA ALA A 128 7.08 -21.52 -2.94
C ALA A 128 7.50 -21.05 -1.53
N ALA A 129 8.77 -21.24 -1.19
CA ALA A 129 9.30 -20.86 0.13
C ALA A 129 9.12 -19.35 0.41
N GLY A 130 9.37 -18.50 -0.60
CA GLY A 130 9.15 -17.05 -0.50
C GLY A 130 7.69 -16.67 -0.27
N PHE A 131 6.74 -17.34 -0.93
CA PHE A 131 5.30 -17.13 -0.72
C PHE A 131 4.87 -17.51 0.70
N LYS A 132 5.39 -18.62 1.26
CA LYS A 132 5.10 -19.03 2.65
C LYS A 132 5.66 -18.04 3.67
N GLN A 133 6.83 -17.46 3.43
CA GLN A 133 7.42 -16.44 4.30
C GLN A 133 6.68 -15.10 4.20
N PHE A 134 6.31 -14.69 2.99
CA PHE A 134 5.46 -13.52 2.74
C PHE A 134 4.10 -13.62 3.43
N ALA A 135 3.45 -14.79 3.34
CA ALA A 135 2.17 -15.06 4.00
C ALA A 135 2.25 -15.13 5.53
N ALA A 136 3.45 -15.35 6.09
CA ALA A 136 3.67 -15.48 7.53
C ALA A 136 4.07 -14.15 8.23
N ILE A 137 3.88 -13.00 7.56
CA ILE A 137 4.15 -11.69 8.17
C ILE A 137 3.22 -11.49 9.37
N LYS A 138 3.81 -11.33 10.56
CA LYS A 138 3.11 -11.06 11.82
C LYS A 138 3.30 -9.61 12.23
N ALA A 139 2.30 -9.03 12.91
CA ALA A 139 2.40 -7.70 13.50
C ALA A 139 3.64 -7.55 14.41
N SER A 140 4.04 -8.63 15.10
CA SER A 140 5.24 -8.68 15.93
C SER A 140 6.54 -8.36 15.17
N TYR A 141 6.61 -8.64 13.86
CA TYR A 141 7.80 -8.33 13.06
C TYR A 141 7.95 -6.82 12.85
N MET A 142 6.84 -6.11 12.62
CA MET A 142 6.86 -4.65 12.53
C MET A 142 7.22 -4.03 13.88
N MET A 143 6.67 -4.55 14.97
CA MET A 143 7.01 -4.06 16.31
C MET A 143 8.50 -4.28 16.64
N ALA A 144 9.04 -5.46 16.33
CA ALA A 144 10.45 -5.76 16.49
C ALA A 144 11.34 -4.87 15.62
N PHE A 145 10.91 -4.53 14.39
CA PHE A 145 11.60 -3.57 13.55
C PHE A 145 11.63 -2.17 14.18
N LEU A 146 10.49 -1.66 14.65
CA LEU A 146 10.41 -0.35 15.29
C LEU A 146 11.26 -0.28 16.57
N GLU A 147 11.25 -1.35 17.36
CA GLU A 147 12.14 -1.49 18.53
C GLU A 147 13.62 -1.49 18.12
N ALA A 148 13.98 -2.27 17.10
CA ALA A 148 15.36 -2.29 16.59
C ALA A 148 15.78 -0.91 16.06
N VAL A 149 14.89 -0.17 15.40
CA VAL A 149 15.15 1.21 14.96
C VAL A 149 15.34 2.13 16.15
N GLN A 150 14.49 2.02 17.18
CA GLN A 150 14.63 2.80 18.40
C GLN A 150 15.96 2.54 19.10
N VAL A 151 16.37 1.27 19.24
CA VAL A 151 17.61 0.86 19.90
C VAL A 151 18.84 1.31 19.10
N LYS A 152 18.83 1.09 17.79
CA LYS A 152 20.01 1.30 16.94
C LYS A 152 20.21 2.74 16.50
N TYR A 153 19.11 3.44 16.23
CA TYR A 153 19.13 4.78 15.63
C TYR A 153 18.52 5.85 16.54
N GLY A 154 17.96 5.49 17.70
CA GLY A 154 17.32 6.45 18.61
C GLY A 154 15.91 6.86 18.19
N GLY A 155 15.37 6.27 17.12
CA GLY A 155 13.99 6.46 16.68
C GLY A 155 13.85 6.58 15.17
N MET A 156 12.60 6.62 14.71
CA MET A 156 12.27 6.68 13.28
C MET A 156 12.76 7.98 12.63
N GLU A 157 12.75 9.11 13.32
CA GLU A 157 13.23 10.38 12.76
C GLU A 157 14.72 10.30 12.39
N THR A 158 15.56 9.86 13.33
CA THR A 158 16.99 9.66 13.06
C THR A 158 17.21 8.63 11.96
N PHE A 159 16.43 7.54 11.95
CA PHE A 159 16.53 6.55 10.90
C PHE A 159 16.23 7.12 9.50
N VAL A 160 15.15 7.91 9.35
CA VAL A 160 14.82 8.49 8.03
C VAL A 160 15.80 9.58 7.61
N VAL A 161 16.37 10.35 8.53
CA VAL A 161 17.35 11.38 8.21
C VAL A 161 18.72 10.77 7.92
N ASP A 162 19.25 9.96 8.84
CA ASP A 162 20.65 9.52 8.79
C ASP A 162 20.86 8.27 7.93
N VAL A 163 19.85 7.41 7.81
CA VAL A 163 19.95 6.14 7.05
C VAL A 163 19.26 6.23 5.70
N ILE A 164 18.03 6.76 5.67
CA ILE A 164 17.31 6.93 4.39
C ILE A 164 17.82 8.16 3.65
N GLY A 165 18.30 9.20 4.34
CA GLY A 165 18.85 10.40 3.71
C GLY A 165 17.80 11.50 3.43
N MET A 166 16.66 11.47 4.12
CA MET A 166 15.67 12.55 4.03
C MET A 166 16.20 13.82 4.71
N SER A 167 15.97 14.99 4.12
CA SER A 167 16.31 16.24 4.81
C SER A 167 15.34 16.49 5.97
N LYS A 168 15.80 17.22 6.99
CA LYS A 168 14.92 17.66 8.09
C LYS A 168 13.75 18.52 7.59
N ALA A 169 13.96 19.28 6.51
CA ALA A 169 12.92 20.07 5.86
C ALA A 169 11.84 19.16 5.23
N ASP A 170 12.24 18.07 4.56
CA ASP A 170 11.30 17.10 4.01
C ASP A 170 10.50 16.40 5.10
N VAL A 171 11.17 16.03 6.21
CA VAL A 171 10.50 15.41 7.37
C VAL A 171 9.44 16.35 7.96
N GLU A 172 9.75 17.64 8.12
CA GLU A 172 8.78 18.63 8.60
C GLU A 172 7.67 18.92 7.58
N ALA A 173 7.98 18.95 6.28
CA ALA A 173 6.96 19.11 5.24
C ALA A 173 5.97 17.94 5.25
N VAL A 174 6.46 16.69 5.37
CA VAL A 174 5.62 15.49 5.52
C VAL A 174 4.77 15.60 6.78
N ARG A 175 5.35 16.01 7.92
CA ARG A 175 4.62 16.18 9.17
C ARG A 175 3.51 17.22 9.08
N ALA A 176 3.78 18.37 8.46
CA ALA A 176 2.79 19.42 8.26
C ALA A 176 1.60 18.92 7.43
N VAL A 177 1.90 18.24 6.30
CA VAL A 177 0.87 17.61 5.46
C VAL A 177 0.04 16.62 6.26
N LEU A 178 0.66 15.72 7.03
CA LEU A 178 -0.04 14.74 7.87
C LEU A 178 -0.94 15.39 8.93
N ARG A 179 -0.54 16.56 9.46
CA ARG A 179 -1.37 17.34 10.40
C ARG A 179 -2.49 18.13 9.72
N GLY A 180 -2.58 18.12 8.39
CA GLY A 180 -3.52 18.93 7.62
C GLY A 180 -3.15 20.41 7.57
N GLU A 181 -1.89 20.76 7.83
CA GLU A 181 -1.38 22.12 7.69
C GLU A 181 -1.17 22.43 6.20
N SER A 182 -1.74 23.53 5.71
CA SER A 182 -1.48 23.99 4.35
C SER A 182 -0.02 24.43 4.24
N LEU A 183 0.75 23.82 3.34
CA LEU A 183 2.05 24.35 2.95
C LEU A 183 1.80 25.69 2.23
N SER A 184 1.90 26.79 2.97
CA SER A 184 1.80 28.13 2.39
C SER A 184 3.06 28.40 1.57
N GLY A 185 3.01 28.13 0.27
CA GLY A 185 4.07 28.46 -0.66
C GLY A 185 3.61 28.28 -2.08
N ASP A 186 3.47 29.39 -2.81
CA ASP A 186 3.24 29.43 -4.25
C ASP A 186 4.24 28.53 -4.98
N LEU A 187 3.72 27.63 -5.83
CA LEU A 187 4.45 26.99 -6.92
C LEU A 187 4.18 27.76 -8.22
#